data_AF-A0A7V9DX35-F1
#
_entry.id   AF-A0A7V9DX35-F1
#
_cell.length_a   1.000
_cell.length_b   1.000
_cell.length_c   1.000
_cell.angle_alpha   90.00
_cell.angle_beta   90.00
_cell.angle_gamma   90.00
#
_symmetry.space_group_name_H-M   'P 1'
#
loop_
_entity.id
_entity.type
_entity.pdbx_description
1 polymer ?
#
loop_
_entity_poly.entity_id
_entity_poly.type
_entity_poly.pdbx_seq_one_letter_code
_entity_poly.pdbx_strand_id
1 'polypeptide(L)'
;VAGRAGRAGLPSRVLVQTKFPAHPLFAALARHDYAQFAEAQLAERAAARMPPTTHQALLTAEARTMNAALQFLRSACAAALPSEFRYPGDVRLFDPVPMPLQRLAGVSRAQLLVEADQRSQLHAFLGAWLATLRAQRTAVRWKIEVDPLEL
;
A
#
# COMPACT_ATOMS: atom_id res chain seq x y z
N VAL A 1 4.14 -1.43 31.95
CA VAL A 1 5.39 -2.17 31.62
C VAL A 1 5.68 -1.99 30.14
N ALA A 2 6.85 -1.46 29.78
CA ALA A 2 7.28 -1.39 28.38
C ALA A 2 7.71 -2.78 27.87
N GLY A 3 6.73 -3.67 27.70
CA GLY A 3 6.88 -4.99 27.11
C GLY A 3 8.09 -5.77 27.61
N ARG A 4 8.99 -6.13 26.68
CA ARG A 4 10.14 -7.04 26.89
C ARG A 4 11.12 -6.60 27.99
N ALA A 5 11.35 -5.30 28.16
CA ALA A 5 12.35 -4.80 29.11
C ALA A 5 11.97 -5.10 30.57
N GLY A 6 10.67 -5.20 30.89
CA GLY A 6 10.18 -5.52 32.23
C GLY A 6 9.73 -6.97 32.43
N ARG A 7 9.87 -7.85 31.43
CA ARG A 7 9.39 -9.25 31.52
C ARG A 7 10.15 -10.08 32.55
N ALA A 8 11.40 -9.73 32.83
CA ALA A 8 12.24 -10.42 33.80
C ALA A 8 11.99 -9.96 35.26
N GLY A 9 11.00 -9.11 35.51
CA GLY A 9 10.71 -8.56 36.85
C GLY A 9 11.74 -7.55 37.36
N LEU A 10 12.80 -7.27 36.59
CA LEU A 10 13.81 -6.27 36.91
C LEU A 10 13.30 -4.85 36.57
N PRO A 11 13.69 -3.83 37.36
CA PRO A 11 13.40 -2.44 37.03
C PRO A 11 14.04 -2.12 35.68
N SER A 12 13.21 -1.64 34.75
CA SER A 12 13.64 -1.30 33.40
C SER A 12 13.18 0.09 33.02
N ARG A 13 14.00 0.78 32.22
CA ARG A 13 13.71 2.12 31.73
C ARG A 13 13.74 2.12 30.22
N VAL A 14 12.73 2.75 29.62
CA VAL A 14 12.68 3.05 28.19
C VAL A 14 12.74 4.55 28.02
N LEU A 15 13.64 5.01 27.17
CA LEU A 15 13.78 6.42 26.82
C LEU A 15 13.30 6.60 25.39
N VAL A 16 12.47 7.62 25.18
CA VAL A 16 11.97 8.01 23.87
C VAL A 16 12.46 9.42 23.57
N GLN A 17 13.26 9.56 22.52
CA GLN A 17 13.75 10.85 22.06
C GLN A 17 12.99 11.24 20.79
N THR A 18 12.25 12.34 20.86
CA THR A 18 11.42 12.84 19.75
C THR A 18 11.47 14.35 19.71
N LYS A 19 11.31 14.91 18.50
CA LYS A 19 11.11 16.36 18.32
C LYS A 19 9.67 16.80 18.64
N PHE A 20 8.75 15.85 18.77
CA PHE A 20 7.32 16.10 18.95
C PHE A 20 6.78 15.46 20.24
N PRO A 21 7.26 15.85 21.43
CA PRO A 21 6.86 15.21 22.69
C PRO A 21 5.37 15.34 23.01
N ALA A 22 4.69 16.35 22.44
CA ALA A 22 3.26 16.59 22.62
C ALA A 22 2.36 15.77 21.67
N HIS A 23 2.92 14.95 20.77
CA HIS A 23 2.09 14.14 19.88
C HIS A 23 1.24 13.13 20.67
N PRO A 24 -0.07 12.97 20.38
CA PRO A 24 -1.00 12.13 21.16
C PRO A 24 -0.51 10.68 21.38
N LEU A 25 0.20 10.12 20.40
CA LEU A 25 0.89 8.82 20.50
C LEU A 25 1.71 8.68 21.79
N PHE A 26 2.48 9.71 22.18
CA PHE A 26 3.36 9.62 23.35
C PHE A 26 2.58 9.67 24.66
N ALA A 27 1.44 10.35 24.70
CA ALA A 27 0.54 10.33 25.85
C ALA A 27 -0.07 8.94 26.07
N ALA A 28 -0.46 8.25 24.99
CA ALA A 28 -0.93 6.86 25.07
C ALA A 28 0.20 5.90 25.46
N LEU A 29 1.40 6.08 24.89
CA LEU A 29 2.58 5.28 25.21
C LEU A 29 2.98 5.39 26.68
N ALA A 30 3.02 6.60 27.23
CA ALA A 30 3.37 6.85 28.64
C ALA A 30 2.35 6.22 29.61
N ARG A 31 1.08 6.18 29.22
CA ARG A 31 -0.02 5.55 29.98
C ARG A 31 -0.12 4.04 29.76
N HIS A 32 0.70 3.46 28.88
CA HIS A 32 0.60 2.07 28.44
C HIS A 32 -0.77 1.69 27.85
N ASP A 33 -1.47 2.67 27.26
CA ASP A 33 -2.82 2.49 26.74
C ASP A 33 -2.78 2.20 25.23
N TYR A 34 -2.49 0.93 24.90
CA TYR A 34 -2.47 0.48 23.51
C TYR A 34 -3.85 0.52 22.85
N ALA A 35 -4.91 0.21 23.61
CA ALA A 35 -6.27 0.15 23.08
C ALA A 35 -6.74 1.52 22.59
N GLN A 36 -6.60 2.56 23.42
CA GLN A 36 -6.94 3.93 23.03
C GLN A 36 -6.13 4.40 21.82
N PHE A 37 -4.84 4.08 21.78
CA PHE A 37 -4.00 4.40 20.62
C PHE A 37 -4.50 3.69 19.35
N ALA A 38 -4.78 2.40 19.43
CA ALA A 38 -5.23 1.61 18.29
C ALA A 38 -6.58 2.10 17.75
N GLU A 39 -7.54 2.42 18.63
CA GLU A 39 -8.84 2.97 18.25
C GLU A 39 -8.70 4.32 17.54
N ALA A 40 -7.86 5.23 18.07
CA ALA A 40 -7.60 6.52 17.44
C ALA A 40 -6.97 6.35 16.05
N GLN A 41 -5.96 5.49 15.90
CA GLN A 41 -5.35 5.23 14.58
C GLN A 41 -6.32 4.57 13.61
N LEU A 42 -7.19 3.67 14.06
CA LEU A 42 -8.21 3.06 13.20
C LEU A 42 -9.21 4.10 12.71
N ALA A 43 -9.64 5.03 13.57
CA ALA A 43 -10.53 6.13 13.20
C ALA A 43 -9.89 7.07 12.16
N GLU A 44 -8.62 7.46 12.38
CA GLU A 44 -7.86 8.27 11.40
C GLU A 44 -7.74 7.58 10.05
N ARG A 45 -7.42 6.28 10.05
CA ARG A 45 -7.28 5.49 8.82
C ARG A 45 -8.61 5.32 8.10
N ALA A 46 -9.71 5.12 8.83
CA ALA A 46 -11.06 5.07 8.26
C ALA A 46 -11.41 6.41 7.59
N ALA A 47 -11.15 7.53 8.26
CA ALA A 47 -11.38 8.86 7.70
C ALA A 47 -10.54 9.12 6.43
N ALA A 48 -9.32 8.58 6.38
CA ALA A 48 -8.42 8.67 5.24
C ALA A 48 -8.64 7.60 4.16
N ARG A 49 -9.64 6.71 4.30
CA ARG A 49 -9.89 5.56 3.41
C ARG A 49 -8.64 4.69 3.21
N MET A 50 -7.95 4.41 4.30
CA MET A 50 -6.79 3.52 4.32
C MET A 50 -7.18 2.13 4.83
N PRO A 51 -6.39 1.08 4.52
CA PRO A 51 -6.56 -0.22 5.15
C PRO A 51 -6.62 -0.10 6.68
N PRO A 52 -7.52 -0.81 7.37
CA PRO A 52 -8.27 -1.97 6.90
C PRO A 52 -9.62 -1.65 6.22
N THR A 53 -10.04 -0.37 6.17
CA THR A 53 -11.36 0.01 5.61
C THR A 53 -11.41 0.02 4.10
N THR A 54 -10.25 0.08 3.45
CA THR A 54 -10.09 0.03 2.00
C THR A 54 -9.11 -1.10 1.68
N HIS A 55 -9.34 -1.75 0.55
CA HIS A 55 -8.53 -2.86 0.05
C HIS A 55 -7.64 -2.37 -1.07
N GLN A 56 -6.39 -2.79 -1.08
CA GLN A 56 -5.38 -2.28 -2.00
C GLN A 56 -4.71 -3.42 -2.77
N ALA A 57 -4.33 -3.15 -4.01
CA ALA A 57 -3.42 -3.96 -4.78
C ALA A 57 -2.40 -3.08 -5.49
N LEU A 58 -1.17 -3.55 -5.58
CA LEU A 58 -0.05 -2.82 -6.17
C LEU A 58 0.48 -3.58 -7.37
N LEU A 59 0.37 -3.00 -8.57
CA LEU A 59 1.06 -3.48 -9.76
C LEU A 59 2.45 -2.84 -9.80
N THR A 60 3.49 -3.63 -9.62
CA THR A 60 4.88 -3.20 -9.74
C THR A 60 5.45 -3.57 -11.11
N ALA A 61 6.20 -2.68 -11.72
CA ALA A 61 6.90 -2.88 -12.98
C ALA A 61 8.40 -2.58 -12.84
N GLU A 62 9.22 -3.51 -13.33
CA GLU A 62 10.68 -3.43 -13.32
C GLU A 62 11.21 -3.55 -14.74
N ALA A 63 12.02 -2.57 -15.16
CA ALA A 63 12.55 -2.50 -16.51
C ALA A 63 13.96 -1.89 -16.55
N ARG A 64 14.65 -2.01 -17.69
CA ARG A 64 15.97 -1.38 -17.89
C ARG A 64 15.91 0.15 -17.80
N THR A 65 14.79 0.76 -18.21
CA THR A 65 14.58 2.21 -18.18
C THR A 65 13.27 2.55 -17.46
N MET A 66 13.24 3.69 -16.77
CA MET A 66 12.04 4.17 -16.09
C MET A 66 10.88 4.41 -17.08
N ASN A 67 11.18 4.90 -18.29
CA ASN A 67 10.18 5.13 -19.31
C ASN A 67 9.46 3.83 -19.72
N ALA A 68 10.21 2.72 -19.90
CA ALA A 68 9.61 1.44 -20.25
C ALA A 68 8.69 0.91 -19.12
N ALA A 69 9.10 1.04 -17.86
CA ALA A 69 8.28 0.64 -16.72
C ALA A 69 6.98 1.47 -16.64
N LEU A 70 7.08 2.80 -16.74
CA LEU A 70 5.92 3.68 -16.72
C LEU A 70 5.00 3.51 -17.93
N GLN A 71 5.55 3.24 -19.12
CA GLN A 71 4.76 2.99 -20.32
C GLN A 71 3.94 1.71 -20.19
N PHE A 72 4.53 0.64 -19.65
CA PHE A 72 3.81 -0.60 -19.35
C PHE A 72 2.68 -0.37 -18.33
N LEU A 73 2.91 0.41 -17.27
CA LEU A 73 1.87 0.71 -16.29
C LEU A 73 0.76 1.60 -16.86
N ARG A 74 1.09 2.54 -17.75
CA ARG A 74 0.09 3.34 -18.48
C ARG A 74 -0.74 2.47 -19.42
N SER A 75 -0.13 1.53 -20.13
CA SER A 75 -0.90 0.58 -20.98
C SER A 75 -1.75 -0.36 -20.14
N ALA A 76 -1.27 -0.79 -18.97
CA ALA A 76 -2.05 -1.55 -18.00
C ALA A 76 -3.28 -0.76 -17.52
N CYS A 77 -3.12 0.52 -17.18
CA CYS A 77 -4.22 1.40 -16.78
C CYS A 77 -5.23 1.61 -17.93
N ALA A 78 -4.76 1.89 -19.15
CA ALA A 78 -5.63 2.03 -20.32
C ALA A 78 -6.41 0.74 -20.63
N ALA A 79 -5.79 -0.42 -20.42
CA ALA A 79 -6.40 -1.72 -20.64
C ALA A 79 -7.36 -2.16 -19.52
N ALA A 80 -7.40 -1.44 -18.40
CA ALA A 80 -8.39 -1.61 -17.36
C ALA A 80 -9.78 -1.04 -17.75
N LEU A 81 -9.85 -0.28 -18.86
CA LEU A 81 -11.04 0.42 -19.35
C LEU A 81 -11.75 -0.24 -20.56
N PRO A 82 -12.12 -1.54 -20.60
CA PRO A 82 -13.14 -1.98 -21.53
C PRO A 82 -14.50 -1.43 -21.11
N SER A 83 -15.19 -0.77 -22.05
CA SER A 83 -16.53 -0.16 -21.96
C SER A 83 -17.65 -1.06 -21.44
N GLU A 84 -17.40 -2.36 -21.29
CA GLU A 84 -18.34 -3.40 -20.87
C GLU A 84 -18.39 -3.55 -19.35
N PHE A 85 -17.38 -3.01 -18.65
CA PHE A 85 -17.35 -2.90 -17.20
C PHE A 85 -17.26 -1.41 -16.82
N ARG A 86 -18.36 -0.68 -16.96
CA ARG A 86 -18.64 0.37 -15.96
C ARG A 86 -18.82 -0.36 -14.64
N TYR A 87 -17.73 -0.65 -13.93
CA TYR A 87 -17.80 -1.12 -12.56
C TYR A 87 -18.69 -0.11 -11.83
N PRO A 88 -19.90 -0.50 -11.39
CA PRO A 88 -20.77 0.42 -10.69
C PRO A 88 -20.12 0.63 -9.32
N GLY A 89 -19.33 1.69 -9.21
CA GLY A 89 -18.69 2.11 -7.98
C GLY A 89 -17.46 1.31 -7.60
N ASP A 90 -16.52 2.02 -6.98
CA ASP A 90 -15.63 1.53 -5.92
C ASP A 90 -14.21 1.09 -6.30
N VAL A 91 -13.89 0.63 -7.53
CA VAL A 91 -12.48 0.36 -7.89
C VAL A 91 -11.80 1.60 -8.47
N ARG A 92 -10.73 2.06 -7.82
CA ARG A 92 -9.95 3.25 -8.16
C ARG A 92 -8.55 2.85 -8.64
N LEU A 93 -8.14 3.33 -9.81
CA LEU A 93 -6.77 3.20 -10.29
C LEU A 93 -6.10 4.57 -10.20
N PHE A 94 -4.94 4.62 -9.57
CA PHE A 94 -4.14 5.85 -9.43
C PHE A 94 -3.21 6.03 -10.62
N ASP A 95 -2.47 7.14 -10.65
CA ASP A 95 -1.46 7.35 -11.68
C ASP A 95 -0.25 6.43 -11.47
N PRO A 96 0.36 5.91 -12.55
CA PRO A 96 1.65 5.24 -12.46
C PRO A 96 2.75 6.20 -11.98
N VAL A 97 3.44 5.82 -10.92
CA VAL A 97 4.52 6.62 -10.32
C VAL A 97 5.81 5.81 -10.18
N PRO A 98 6.99 6.46 -10.19
CA PRO A 98 8.23 5.82 -9.75
C PRO A 98 8.12 5.34 -8.30
N MET A 99 8.74 4.21 -7.96
CA MET A 99 8.83 3.78 -6.56
C MET A 99 9.81 4.68 -5.77
N PRO A 100 9.70 4.77 -4.43
CA PRO A 100 10.64 5.54 -3.60
C PRO A 100 12.12 5.18 -3.88
N LEU A 101 12.41 3.88 -4.02
CA LEU A 101 13.68 3.40 -4.55
C LEU A 101 13.58 3.17 -6.05
N GLN A 102 13.81 4.24 -6.82
CA GLN A 102 13.59 4.25 -8.27
C GLN A 102 14.50 3.31 -9.05
N ARG A 103 15.74 3.10 -8.59
CA ARG A 103 16.72 2.25 -9.28
C ARG A 103 17.47 1.36 -8.30
N LEU A 104 17.48 0.06 -8.56
CA LEU A 104 18.21 -0.93 -7.78
C LEU A 104 18.97 -1.87 -8.73
N ALA A 105 20.27 -2.03 -8.51
CA ALA A 105 21.14 -2.88 -9.34
C ALA A 105 20.99 -2.61 -10.86
N GLY A 106 20.83 -1.34 -11.24
CA GLY A 106 20.67 -0.93 -12.64
C GLY A 106 19.24 -1.02 -13.19
N VAL A 107 18.31 -1.65 -12.47
CA VAL A 107 16.89 -1.83 -12.86
C VAL A 107 16.04 -0.67 -12.33
N SER A 108 15.22 -0.08 -13.19
CA SER A 108 14.27 0.98 -12.85
C SER A 108 12.93 0.39 -12.39
N ARG A 109 12.31 0.96 -11.35
CA ARG A 109 11.10 0.43 -10.70
C ARG A 109 10.01 1.50 -10.62
N ALA A 110 8.81 1.12 -11.04
CA ALA A 110 7.61 1.94 -10.97
C ALA A 110 6.43 1.12 -10.46
N GLN A 111 5.36 1.79 -10.02
CA GLN A 111 4.19 1.16 -9.46
C GLN A 111 2.89 1.87 -9.81
N LEU A 112 1.80 1.12 -9.74
CA LEU A 112 0.44 1.55 -9.96
C LEU A 112 -0.43 0.99 -8.81
N LEU A 113 -1.03 1.90 -8.04
CA LEU A 113 -1.95 1.55 -6.95
C LEU A 113 -3.36 1.35 -7.49
N VAL A 114 -3.99 0.29 -7.02
CA VAL A 114 -5.41 -0.02 -7.22
C VAL A 114 -6.06 -0.12 -5.85
N GLU A 115 -7.21 0.52 -5.67
CA GLU A 115 -7.98 0.47 -4.44
C GLU A 115 -9.41 0.05 -4.70
N ALA A 116 -10.04 -0.61 -3.73
CA ALA A 116 -11.48 -0.80 -3.70
C ALA A 116 -12.03 -0.71 -2.28
N ASP A 117 -13.27 -0.24 -2.16
CA ASP A 117 -13.96 -0.20 -0.86
C ASP A 117 -14.45 -1.61 -0.44
N GLN A 118 -14.55 -2.57 -1.37
CA GLN A 118 -14.85 -3.97 -1.07
C GLN A 118 -13.81 -4.94 -1.66
N ARG A 119 -13.38 -5.91 -0.86
CA ARG A 119 -12.41 -6.93 -1.29
C ARG A 119 -12.92 -7.75 -2.48
N SER A 120 -14.21 -8.10 -2.51
CA SER A 120 -14.83 -8.84 -3.61
C SER A 120 -14.70 -8.12 -4.96
N GLN A 121 -14.94 -6.81 -4.98
CA GLN A 121 -14.80 -5.97 -6.18
C GLN A 121 -13.34 -5.89 -6.63
N LEU A 122 -12.39 -5.71 -5.69
CA LEU A 122 -10.96 -5.73 -6.01
C LEU A 122 -10.56 -7.04 -6.67
N HIS A 123 -10.95 -8.19 -6.12
CA HIS A 123 -10.60 -9.48 -6.70
C HIS A 123 -11.26 -9.73 -8.05
N ALA A 124 -12.53 -9.34 -8.23
CA ALA A 124 -13.20 -9.44 -9.52
C ALA A 124 -12.48 -8.61 -10.60
N PHE A 125 -12.12 -7.37 -10.25
CA PHE A 125 -11.33 -6.49 -11.12
C PHE A 125 -9.97 -7.11 -11.46
N LEU A 126 -9.21 -7.55 -10.45
CA LEU A 126 -7.89 -8.15 -10.65
C LEU A 126 -7.96 -9.40 -11.51
N GLY A 127 -9.01 -10.22 -11.37
CA GLY A 127 -9.22 -11.42 -12.18
C GLY A 127 -9.35 -11.10 -13.68
N ALA A 128 -10.20 -10.13 -14.02
CA ALA A 128 -10.38 -9.69 -15.41
C ALA A 128 -9.11 -8.97 -15.94
N TRP A 129 -8.53 -8.08 -15.14
CA TRP A 129 -7.36 -7.29 -15.52
C TRP A 129 -6.12 -8.17 -15.76
N LEU A 130 -5.93 -9.22 -14.95
CA LEU A 130 -4.79 -10.13 -15.07
C LEU A 130 -4.75 -10.86 -16.43
N ALA A 131 -5.90 -11.20 -17.00
CA ALA A 131 -5.97 -11.78 -18.34
C ALA A 131 -5.41 -10.82 -19.40
N THR A 132 -5.81 -9.55 -19.31
CA THR A 132 -5.35 -8.48 -20.21
C THR A 132 -3.86 -8.19 -20.04
N LEU A 133 -3.35 -8.16 -18.81
CA LEU A 133 -1.92 -7.97 -18.54
C LEU A 133 -1.07 -9.12 -19.08
N ARG A 134 -1.53 -10.37 -18.93
CA ARG A 134 -0.83 -11.55 -19.45
C ARG A 134 -0.81 -11.63 -20.97
N ALA A 135 -1.81 -11.04 -21.64
CA ALA A 135 -1.84 -10.97 -23.10
C ALA A 135 -0.80 -9.99 -23.67
N GLN A 136 -0.29 -9.05 -22.88
CA GLN A 136 0.72 -8.09 -23.33
C GLN A 136 2.09 -8.74 -23.48
N ARG A 137 2.64 -8.74 -24.69
CA ARG A 137 4.04 -9.13 -24.93
C ARG A 137 4.96 -8.00 -24.46
N THR A 138 5.66 -8.22 -23.35
CA THR A 138 6.55 -7.21 -22.76
C THR A 138 7.84 -7.83 -22.23
N ALA A 139 8.93 -7.06 -22.27
CA ALA A 139 10.20 -7.39 -21.59
C ALA A 139 10.25 -6.85 -20.15
N VAL A 140 9.21 -6.13 -19.71
CA VAL A 140 9.07 -5.61 -18.35
C VAL A 140 8.69 -6.75 -17.42
N ARG A 141 9.44 -6.91 -16.33
CA ARG A 141 9.07 -7.84 -15.25
C ARG A 141 8.04 -7.14 -14.39
N TRP A 142 6.90 -7.78 -14.15
CA TRP A 142 5.84 -7.20 -13.34
C TRP A 142 5.30 -8.20 -12.33
N LYS A 143 4.72 -7.68 -11.23
CA LYS A 143 4.02 -8.45 -10.21
C LYS A 143 2.82 -7.67 -9.69
N ILE A 144 1.80 -8.38 -9.22
CA ILE A 144 0.70 -7.78 -8.45
C ILE A 144 0.81 -8.29 -7.02
N GLU A 145 0.77 -7.37 -6.07
CA GLU A 145 0.71 -7.65 -4.64
C GLU A 145 -0.66 -7.22 -4.11
N VAL A 146 -1.39 -8.15 -3.50
CA VAL A 146 -2.70 -7.87 -2.88
C VAL A 146 -2.48 -7.61 -1.40
N ASP A 147 -3.07 -6.54 -0.89
CA ASP A 147 -2.89 -6.03 0.46
C ASP A 147 -1.40 -5.79 0.80
N PRO A 148 -0.72 -4.90 0.05
CA PRO A 148 0.68 -4.58 0.32
C PRO A 148 0.85 -3.99 1.72
N LEU A 149 1.92 -4.37 2.41
CA LEU A 149 2.28 -3.79 3.72
C LEU A 149 2.79 -2.35 3.59
N GLU A 150 3.44 -2.03 2.47
CA GLU A 150 4.06 -0.74 2.18
C GLU A 150 3.79 -0.33 0.72
N LEU A 151 3.66 0.98 0.49
CA LEU A 151 3.52 1.62 -0.83
C LEU A 151 4.80 2.37 -1.20
#